data_AF-X1FTX8-F1
#
_entry.id   AF-X1FTX8-F1
#
_cell.length_a   1.000
_cell.length_b   1.000
_cell.length_c   1.000
_cell.angle_alpha   90.00
_cell.angle_beta   90.00
_cell.angle_gamma   90.00
#
_symmetry.space_group_name_H-M   'P 1'
#
loop_
_entity.id
_entity.type
_entity.pdbx_description
1 polymer ?
#
loop_
_entity_poly.entity_id
_entity_poly.type
_entity_poly.pdbx_seq_one_letter_code
_entity_poly.pdbx_strand_id
1 'polypeptide(L)'
;MFINAGIDPMGRIDDIIEFQSSHLVLLDTCTLDKPPGTIAIIERKNMHEYVPISSHTIPIHIVIDLLSEKLPGINVFMIGFVPESLEGFTQLKLYKENEFSFEERSEDEDLPFFDFNLTDTIQKAAESVIKILKDIITIL
;
A
#
# COMPACT_ATOMS: atom_id res chain seq x y z
N MET A 1 -5.38 -2.87 12.39
CA MET A 1 -6.10 -1.93 11.52
C MET A 1 -5.57 -2.09 10.11
N PHE A 2 -6.43 -1.99 9.10
CA PHE A 2 -6.04 -1.92 7.69
C PHE A 2 -6.50 -0.58 7.15
N ILE A 3 -5.67 0.08 6.35
CA ILE A 3 -5.90 1.41 5.79
C ILE A 3 -5.60 1.34 4.30
N ASN A 4 -6.51 1.84 3.47
CA ASN A 4 -6.21 2.13 2.07
C ASN A 4 -5.73 3.58 1.94
N ALA A 5 -4.42 3.77 1.80
CA ALA A 5 -3.83 5.10 1.65
C ALA A 5 -3.88 5.64 0.21
N GLY A 6 -4.37 4.85 -0.76
CA GLY A 6 -4.40 5.22 -2.17
C GLY A 6 -3.06 5.79 -2.65
N ILE A 7 -3.11 7.00 -3.20
CA ILE A 7 -1.92 7.78 -3.61
C ILE A 7 -1.52 8.85 -2.58
N ASP A 8 -2.31 9.05 -1.52
CA ASP A 8 -2.10 10.08 -0.51
C ASP A 8 -2.00 9.49 0.90
N PRO A 9 -0.85 8.88 1.25
CA PRO A 9 -0.62 8.39 2.60
C PRO A 9 -0.59 9.50 3.66
N MET A 10 -0.41 10.77 3.27
CA MET A 10 -0.41 11.90 4.20
C MET A 10 -1.81 12.15 4.76
N GLY A 11 -2.85 12.00 3.94
CA GLY A 11 -4.26 12.15 4.34
C GLY A 11 -4.70 11.18 5.45
N ARG A 12 -3.98 10.06 5.63
CA ARG A 12 -4.30 9.01 6.60
C ARG A 12 -3.45 9.06 7.88
N ILE A 13 -2.66 10.11 8.08
CA ILE A 13 -1.73 10.20 9.23
C ILE A 13 -2.48 10.17 10.57
N ASP A 14 -3.56 10.92 10.70
CA ASP A 14 -4.28 11.03 11.97
C ASP A 14 -4.85 9.66 12.37
N ASP A 15 -5.43 8.90 11.43
CA ASP A 15 -5.89 7.53 11.68
C ASP A 15 -4.78 6.62 12.22
N ILE A 16 -3.58 6.69 11.62
CA ILE A 16 -2.43 5.88 12.02
C ILE A 16 -1.96 6.27 13.43
N ILE A 17 -1.93 7.57 13.73
CA ILE A 17 -1.55 8.09 15.04
C ILE A 17 -2.57 7.69 16.09
N GLU A 18 -3.87 7.88 15.83
CA GLU A 18 -4.94 7.56 16.77
C GLU A 18 -4.97 6.07 17.12
N PHE A 19 -4.66 5.19 16.16
CA PHE A 19 -4.58 3.76 16.40
C PHE A 19 -3.39 3.34 17.30
N GLN A 20 -2.36 4.21 17.45
CA GLN A 20 -1.21 3.98 18.35
C GLN A 20 -0.49 2.64 18.12
N SER A 21 -0.25 2.27 16.85
CA SER A 21 0.42 1.01 16.53
C SER A 21 1.90 0.98 16.92
N SER A 22 2.39 -0.20 17.31
CA SER A 22 3.83 -0.47 17.47
C SER A 22 4.54 -0.85 16.17
N HIS A 23 3.77 -1.28 15.16
CA HIS A 23 4.26 -1.75 13.88
C HIS A 23 3.42 -1.17 12.75
N LEU A 24 4.09 -0.59 11.75
CA LEU A 24 3.50 -0.14 10.50
C LEU A 24 4.08 -0.97 9.35
N VAL A 25 3.19 -1.64 8.62
CA VAL A 25 3.53 -2.40 7.42
C VAL A 25 2.96 -1.69 6.22
N LEU A 26 3.82 -1.21 5.34
CA LEU A 26 3.42 -0.56 4.09
C LEU A 26 3.33 -1.62 2.98
N LEU A 27 2.32 -1.52 2.14
CA LEU A 27 2.17 -2.33 0.93
C LEU A 27 2.21 -1.39 -0.27
N ASP A 28 3.25 -1.48 -1.09
CA ASP A 28 3.39 -0.64 -2.28
C ASP A 28 4.24 -1.36 -3.33
N THR A 29 4.26 -0.83 -4.54
CA THR A 29 5.20 -1.22 -5.58
C THR A 29 6.63 -0.79 -5.24
N CYS A 30 7.61 -1.53 -5.74
CA CYS A 30 9.02 -1.21 -5.58
C CYS A 30 9.78 -1.39 -6.89
N THR A 31 10.88 -0.64 -7.05
CA THR A 31 11.78 -0.77 -8.20
C THR A 31 12.97 -1.62 -7.81
N LEU A 32 12.97 -2.88 -8.23
CA LEU A 32 14.10 -3.80 -8.08
C LEU A 32 14.43 -4.41 -9.44
N ASP A 33 15.71 -4.68 -9.69
CA ASP A 33 16.15 -5.43 -10.87
C ASP A 33 15.85 -6.92 -10.68
N LYS A 34 14.55 -7.25 -10.72
CA LYS A 34 13.97 -8.57 -10.49
C LYS A 34 12.74 -8.77 -11.38
N PRO A 35 12.31 -10.01 -11.61
CA PRO A 35 11.10 -10.29 -12.39
C PRO A 35 9.84 -9.69 -11.75
N PRO A 36 8.83 -9.28 -12.55
CA PRO A 36 7.51 -8.90 -12.05
C PRO A 36 6.90 -9.96 -11.14
N GLY A 37 6.20 -9.52 -10.09
CA GLY A 37 5.62 -10.39 -9.06
C GLY A 37 6.61 -10.82 -7.98
N THR A 38 7.90 -10.43 -8.08
CA THR A 38 8.83 -10.58 -6.96
C THR A 38 8.34 -9.75 -5.78
N ILE A 39 8.30 -10.37 -4.60
CA ILE A 39 7.96 -9.72 -3.33
C ILE A 39 9.25 -9.51 -2.54
N ALA A 40 9.43 -8.32 -1.98
CA ALA A 40 10.59 -7.99 -1.16
C ALA A 40 10.16 -7.31 0.14
N ILE A 41 10.90 -7.56 1.22
CA ILE A 41 10.79 -6.77 2.45
C ILE A 41 11.82 -5.65 2.36
N ILE A 42 11.35 -4.41 2.44
CA ILE A 42 12.19 -3.22 2.37
C ILE A 42 12.13 -2.55 3.74
N GLU A 43 13.26 -2.57 4.45
CA GLU A 43 13.42 -1.87 5.72
C GLU A 43 13.43 -0.36 5.48
N ARG A 44 12.96 0.41 6.47
CA ARG A 44 12.92 1.89 6.43
C ARG A 44 14.20 2.51 5.87
N LYS A 45 15.36 2.05 6.35
CA LYS A 45 16.68 2.59 5.94
C LYS A 45 16.94 2.49 4.45
N ASN A 46 16.28 1.57 3.75
CA ASN A 46 16.45 1.30 2.32
C ASN A 46 15.31 1.87 1.46
N MET A 47 14.23 2.39 2.06
CA MET A 47 13.05 2.83 1.30
C MET A 47 13.32 4.00 0.36
N HIS A 48 14.26 4.88 0.71
CA HIS A 48 14.65 6.01 -0.14
C HIS A 48 15.26 5.57 -1.48
N GLU A 49 15.79 4.35 -1.57
CA GLU A 49 16.44 3.80 -2.76
C GLU A 49 15.45 3.03 -3.65
N TYR A 50 14.54 2.27 -3.04
CA TYR A 50 13.72 1.28 -3.77
C TYR A 50 12.26 1.67 -3.97
N VAL A 51 11.76 2.68 -3.25
CA VAL A 51 10.38 3.15 -3.43
C VAL A 51 10.36 4.22 -4.53
N PRO A 52 9.56 4.03 -5.60
CA PRO A 52 9.42 5.02 -6.64
C PRO A 52 8.98 6.39 -6.08
N ILE A 53 9.69 7.45 -6.45
CA ILE A 53 9.23 8.82 -6.19
C ILE A 53 8.28 9.20 -7.32
N SER A 54 6.99 9.26 -7.02
CA SER A 54 6.01 9.88 -7.94
C SER A 54 6.08 11.39 -7.81
N SER A 55 6.02 12.09 -8.95
CA SER A 55 6.05 13.56 -8.99
C SER A 55 4.81 14.22 -8.36
N HIS A 56 3.78 13.44 -8.06
CA HIS A 56 2.49 13.93 -7.57
C HIS A 56 2.17 13.53 -6.13
N THR A 57 3.10 12.85 -5.45
CA THR A 57 2.89 12.35 -4.09
C THR A 57 4.09 12.68 -3.21
N ILE A 58 3.83 12.95 -1.93
CA ILE A 58 4.91 13.12 -0.96
C ILE A 58 5.70 11.80 -0.88
N PRO A 59 7.04 11.82 -0.94
CA PRO A 59 7.83 10.59 -0.81
C PRO A 59 7.53 9.88 0.51
N ILE A 60 7.29 8.56 0.45
CA ILE A 60 6.82 7.80 1.61
C ILE A 60 7.76 7.91 2.83
N HIS A 61 9.06 8.06 2.60
CA HIS A 61 10.04 8.20 3.68
C HIS A 61 9.79 9.44 4.55
N ILE A 62 9.29 10.54 3.95
CA ILE A 62 8.92 11.76 4.69
C ILE A 62 7.71 11.51 5.58
N VAL A 63 6.70 10.80 5.06
CA VAL A 63 5.50 10.42 5.84
C VAL A 63 5.90 9.54 7.02
N ILE A 64 6.80 8.58 6.81
CA ILE A 64 7.32 7.70 7.86
C ILE A 64 8.10 8.49 8.92
N ASP A 65 8.90 9.48 8.51
CA ASP A 65 9.65 10.33 9.42
C ASP A 65 8.70 11.10 10.35
N LEU A 66 7.66 11.72 9.80
CA LEU A 66 6.62 12.40 10.57
C LEU A 66 5.90 11.45 11.54
N LEU A 67 5.48 10.27 11.07
CA LEU A 67 4.85 9.26 11.92
C LEU A 67 5.76 8.82 13.07
N SER A 68 7.06 8.73 12.83
CA SER A 68 8.04 8.32 13.84
C SER A 68 8.27 9.38 14.92
N GLU A 69 8.13 10.66 14.57
CA GLU A 69 8.14 11.76 15.55
C GLU A 69 6.90 11.72 16.44
N LYS A 70 5.74 11.35 15.87
CA LYS A 70 4.44 11.30 16.58
C LYS A 70 4.23 10.00 17.37
N LEU A 71 4.83 8.90 16.92
CA LEU A 71 4.77 7.57 17.51
C LEU A 71 6.18 7.07 17.83
N PRO A 72 6.79 7.53 18.95
CA PRO A 72 8.15 7.13 19.31
C PRO A 72 8.28 5.62 19.45
N GLY A 73 9.20 5.02 18.71
CA GLY A 73 9.47 3.58 18.75
C GLY A 73 8.64 2.73 17.79
N ILE A 74 7.84 3.33 16.91
CA ILE A 74 7.16 2.60 15.84
C ILE A 74 8.17 1.89 14.94
N ASN A 75 7.95 0.61 14.69
CA ASN A 75 8.74 -0.18 13.74
C ASN A 75 8.08 -0.15 12.36
N VAL A 76 8.84 0.17 11.32
CA VAL A 76 8.32 0.37 9.97
C VAL A 76 9.08 -0.46 8.95
N PHE A 77 8.35 -1.24 8.17
CA PHE A 77 8.87 -1.92 6.98
C PHE A 77 7.81 -1.95 5.88
N MET A 78 8.25 -2.17 4.65
CA MET A 78 7.39 -2.27 3.48
C MET A 78 7.48 -3.67 2.89
N ILE A 79 6.35 -4.22 2.46
CA ILE A 79 6.27 -5.35 1.55
C ILE A 79 6.11 -4.77 0.15
N GLY A 80 7.23 -4.74 -0.58
CA GLY A 80 7.32 -4.22 -1.94
C GLY A 80 6.97 -5.27 -2.99
N PHE A 81 6.18 -4.87 -3.98
CA PHE A 81 5.88 -5.70 -5.16
C PHE A 81 6.60 -5.15 -6.37
N VAL A 82 7.38 -5.98 -7.08
CA VAL A 82 7.97 -5.58 -8.36
C VAL A 82 6.87 -5.63 -9.42
N PRO A 83 6.45 -4.48 -9.99
CA PRO A 83 5.36 -4.44 -10.96
C PRO A 83 5.83 -4.95 -12.32
N GLU A 84 4.88 -5.29 -13.20
CA GLU A 84 5.18 -5.59 -14.61
C GLU A 84 5.33 -4.31 -15.44
N SER A 85 4.49 -3.32 -15.16
CA SER A 85 4.54 -1.98 -15.74
C SER A 85 3.98 -0.97 -14.75
N LEU A 86 4.46 0.27 -14.83
CA LEU A 86 3.90 1.43 -14.14
C LEU A 86 3.10 2.33 -15.09
N GLU A 87 2.93 1.93 -16.35
CA GLU A 87 2.12 2.67 -17.31
C GLU A 87 0.64 2.66 -16.91
N GLY A 88 0.00 3.83 -16.95
CA GLY A 88 -1.41 3.98 -16.61
C GLY A 88 -2.34 3.29 -17.61
N PHE A 89 -3.54 2.94 -17.15
CA PHE A 89 -4.56 2.31 -17.97
C PHE A 89 -5.42 3.35 -18.68
N THR A 90 -5.81 3.08 -19.93
CA THR A 90 -6.71 3.95 -20.71
C THR A 90 -8.19 3.72 -20.38
N GLN A 91 -8.52 2.58 -19.77
CA GLN A 91 -9.87 2.24 -19.34
C GLN A 91 -9.89 1.97 -17.84
N LEU A 92 -10.72 2.75 -17.14
CA LEU A 92 -10.97 2.58 -15.71
C LEU A 92 -12.39 2.03 -15.55
N LYS A 93 -12.53 0.95 -14.80
CA LYS A 93 -13.83 0.39 -14.40
C LYS A 93 -14.06 0.73 -12.93
N LEU A 94 -15.31 0.95 -12.53
CA LEU A 94 -15.63 1.18 -11.12
C LEU A 94 -15.45 -0.12 -10.34
N TYR A 95 -14.84 -0.02 -9.16
CA TYR A 95 -14.64 -1.18 -8.30
C TYR A 95 -15.98 -1.80 -7.93
N LYS A 96 -16.20 -3.07 -8.27
CA LYS A 96 -17.46 -3.78 -8.03
C LYS A 96 -18.68 -2.96 -8.43
N GLU A 97 -18.73 -2.50 -9.68
CA GLU A 97 -19.76 -1.59 -10.24
C GLU A 97 -21.21 -1.97 -9.87
N ASN A 98 -21.50 -3.27 -9.76
CA ASN A 98 -22.84 -3.78 -9.44
C ASN A 98 -23.13 -3.93 -7.92
N GLU A 99 -22.14 -3.72 -7.05
CA GLU A 99 -22.29 -3.90 -5.59
C GLU A 99 -22.36 -2.58 -4.82
N PHE A 100 -21.70 -1.53 -5.30
CA PHE A 100 -21.68 -0.21 -4.63
C PHE A 100 -22.22 0.90 -5.52
N SER A 101 -22.80 1.95 -4.95
CA SER A 101 -23.13 3.21 -5.61
C SER A 101 -21.90 4.11 -5.78
N PHE A 102 -22.03 5.15 -6.60
CA PHE A 102 -20.96 6.15 -6.77
C PHE A 102 -20.67 6.89 -5.45
N GLU A 103 -21.72 7.24 -4.71
CA GLU A 103 -21.63 7.92 -3.42
C GLU A 103 -20.93 7.03 -2.38
N GLU A 104 -21.30 5.75 -2.29
CA GLU A 104 -20.68 4.81 -1.34
C GLU A 104 -19.16 4.70 -1.55
N ARG A 105 -18.69 4.67 -2.80
CA ARG A 105 -17.25 4.68 -3.12
C ARG A 105 -16.56 6.01 -2.85
N SER A 106 -17.32 7.10 -2.85
CA SER A 106 -16.78 8.46 -2.64
C SER A 106 -16.69 8.78 -1.15
N GLU A 107 -17.56 8.20 -0.33
CA GLU A 107 -17.64 8.44 1.11
C GLU A 107 -16.78 7.48 1.94
N ASP A 108 -16.52 6.27 1.44
CA ASP A 108 -15.64 5.29 2.09
C ASP A 108 -14.22 5.38 1.53
N GLU A 109 -13.33 6.07 2.26
CA GLU A 109 -11.92 6.23 1.88
C GLU A 109 -11.13 4.91 1.84
N ASP A 110 -11.62 3.85 2.51
CA ASP A 110 -10.98 2.55 2.48
C ASP A 110 -11.38 1.71 1.26
N LEU A 111 -12.51 2.04 0.61
CA LEU A 111 -12.92 1.39 -0.63
C LEU A 111 -12.13 1.91 -1.85
N PRO A 112 -11.61 1.01 -2.71
CA PRO A 112 -11.10 1.42 -4.01
C PRO A 112 -12.20 2.06 -4.85
N PHE A 113 -11.89 3.19 -5.49
CA PHE A 113 -12.82 3.82 -6.41
C PHE A 113 -12.91 3.06 -7.75
N PHE A 114 -11.75 2.66 -8.27
CA PHE A 114 -11.61 1.92 -9.52
C PHE A 114 -11.17 0.48 -9.26
N ASP A 115 -11.55 -0.40 -10.18
CA ASP A 115 -11.18 -1.81 -10.15
C ASP A 115 -9.68 -2.00 -10.41
N PHE A 116 -9.15 -3.11 -9.91
CA PHE A 116 -7.73 -3.41 -9.98
C PHE A 116 -7.37 -4.00 -11.35
N ASN A 117 -6.48 -3.33 -12.09
CA ASN A 117 -5.92 -3.84 -13.33
C ASN A 117 -4.56 -4.50 -13.05
N LEU A 118 -4.57 -5.64 -12.37
CA LEU A 118 -3.36 -6.42 -12.09
C LEU A 118 -3.14 -7.46 -13.18
N THR A 119 -1.88 -7.74 -13.50
CA THR A 119 -1.56 -8.92 -14.30
C THR A 119 -1.65 -10.18 -13.43
N ASP A 120 -1.90 -11.34 -14.03
CA ASP A 120 -2.02 -12.63 -13.32
C ASP A 120 -0.85 -12.89 -12.36
N THR A 121 0.35 -12.46 -12.75
CA THR A 121 1.57 -12.60 -11.96
C THR A 121 1.51 -11.77 -10.67
N ILE A 122 1.10 -10.51 -10.79
CA ILE A 122 0.97 -9.61 -9.63
C ILE A 122 -0.20 -10.04 -8.74
N GLN A 123 -1.31 -10.46 -9.34
CA GLN A 123 -2.47 -10.95 -8.59
C GLN A 123 -2.11 -12.16 -7.71
N LYS A 124 -1.41 -13.16 -8.26
CA LYS A 124 -0.96 -14.34 -7.49
C LYS A 124 0.01 -13.97 -6.37
N ALA A 125 0.89 -13.00 -6.61
CA ALA A 125 1.80 -12.49 -5.59
C ALA A 125 1.02 -11.82 -4.44
N ALA A 126 0.06 -10.94 -4.75
CA ALA A 126 -0.79 -10.29 -3.77
C ALA A 126 -1.62 -11.31 -2.96
N GLU A 127 -2.24 -12.29 -3.61
CA GLU A 127 -3.00 -13.36 -2.95
C GLU A 127 -2.12 -14.18 -1.98
N SER A 128 -0.86 -14.43 -2.35
CA SER A 128 0.10 -15.12 -1.50
C SER A 128 0.44 -14.32 -0.24
N VAL A 129 0.65 -13.00 -0.37
CA VAL A 129 0.89 -12.12 0.78
C VAL A 129 -0.36 -12.02 1.67
N ILE A 130 -1.54 -11.86 1.09
CA ILE A 130 -2.81 -11.84 1.84
C ILE A 130 -2.97 -13.11 2.66
N LYS A 131 -2.67 -14.28 2.08
CA LYS A 131 -2.72 -15.55 2.79
C LYS A 131 -1.77 -15.57 4.00
N ILE A 132 -0.51 -15.17 3.80
CA ILE A 132 0.49 -15.10 4.86
C ILE A 132 0.04 -14.14 5.98
N LEU A 133 -0.45 -12.95 5.62
CA LEU A 133 -0.93 -11.97 6.60
C LEU A 133 -2.13 -12.49 7.41
N LYS A 134 -3.08 -13.18 6.76
CA LYS A 134 -4.21 -13.83 7.44
C LYS A 134 -3.74 -14.90 8.43
N ASP A 135 -2.77 -15.72 8.02
CA ASP A 135 -2.22 -16.77 8.88
C ASP A 135 -1.52 -16.15 10.10
N ILE A 136 -0.74 -15.08 9.92
CA ILE A 136 -0.06 -14.37 11.03
C ILE A 136 -1.07 -13.75 11.99
N ILE A 137 -2.08 -13.06 11.47
CA ILE A 137 -3.09 -12.37 12.30
C ILE A 137 -3.95 -13.37 13.07
N THR A 138 -4.20 -14.57 12.53
CA THR A 138 -4.99 -15.60 13.23
C THR A 138 -4.21 -16.25 14.38
N ILE A 139 -2.88 -16.15 14.37
CA ILE A 139 -2.02 -16.69 15.43
C ILE A 139 -1.83 -15.69 16.60
N LEU A 140 -2.07 -14.39 16.35
CA LEU A 140 -1.96 -13.31 17.33
C LEU A 140 -3.26 -13.08 18.10
#